data_AF-A0A9P6HZF2-F1
#
_entry.id   AF-A0A9P6HZF2-F1
#
_cell.length_a   1.000
_cell.length_b   1.000
_cell.length_c   1.000
_cell.angle_alpha   90.00
_cell.angle_beta   90.00
_cell.angle_gamma   90.00
#
_symmetry.space_group_name_H-M   'P 1'
#
loop_
_entity.id
_entity.type
_entity.pdbx_description
1 polymer ?
#
loop_
_entity_poly.entity_id
_entity_poly.type
_entity_poly.pdbx_seq_one_letter_code
_entity_poly.pdbx_strand_id
1 'polypeptide(L)'
;MSTTSSSTAKQAFSLQKLRDALPGKPGPSSMPYEIFLKIFDALVAEAEEDSEPILHWTTINPDTPGHLLLMDQKDYDRPGAPQEKRFAVIGNLLKIDSRSRRHIQATAFRPVEMMFRVGMDDAFVAVGWICPSVDRFMPWTGEKWKIPTLKKLMLNPTPDLVYIVSAMRSIQVNVTELFRYTYVKDFQDMLKLANLDDIAIRGGLKITAPAVKPQDRHNHTDLLPIDPLLLPELAQWARKYGNSLLKKVWPEMKERGIRLFVSESDKVDIDILELFYTPDGIRMRFLDPVCRCYKFHIPDSMKPGGVGRLKGKARKLAKGGRA
;
A
#
# COMPACT_ATOMS: atom_id res chain seq x y z
N MET A 1 55.77 22.33 -51.52
CA MET A 1 54.38 21.88 -51.27
C MET A 1 54.31 21.50 -49.80
N SER A 2 54.13 22.44 -48.89
CA SER A 2 52.85 23.03 -48.43
C SER A 2 51.83 22.02 -47.90
N THR A 3 51.63 22.11 -46.57
CA THR A 3 50.34 22.02 -45.81
C THR A 3 49.66 20.64 -45.75
N THR A 4 49.08 20.14 -44.65
CA THR A 4 48.66 20.76 -43.38
C THR A 4 48.29 19.65 -42.38
N SER A 5 48.57 19.92 -41.11
CA SER A 5 48.02 19.23 -39.94
C SER A 5 46.56 19.60 -39.70
N SER A 6 45.78 18.68 -39.12
CA SER A 6 44.50 18.98 -38.47
C SER A 6 44.32 18.02 -37.30
N SER A 7 44.89 18.39 -36.15
CA SER A 7 44.63 17.80 -34.85
C SER A 7 43.46 18.55 -34.21
N THR A 8 42.29 17.93 -34.16
CA THR A 8 41.12 18.44 -33.44
C THR A 8 41.20 17.95 -32.00
N ALA A 9 41.90 18.71 -31.16
CA ALA A 9 41.88 18.53 -29.72
C ALA A 9 40.49 18.93 -29.17
N LYS A 10 39.70 17.93 -28.76
CA LYS A 10 38.51 18.14 -27.94
C LYS A 10 38.95 18.70 -26.59
N GLN A 11 38.65 19.98 -26.34
CA GLN A 11 38.80 20.60 -25.03
C GLN A 11 37.95 19.84 -24.01
N ALA A 12 38.62 19.10 -23.13
CA ALA A 12 38.02 18.65 -21.88
C ALA A 12 37.67 19.90 -21.06
N PHE A 13 36.37 20.18 -20.94
CA PHE A 13 35.86 21.18 -20.02
C PHE A 13 36.23 20.74 -18.59
N SER A 14 37.24 21.39 -18.03
CA SER A 14 37.68 21.15 -16.66
C SER A 14 36.60 21.66 -15.70
N LEU A 15 35.97 20.74 -14.96
CA LEU A 15 35.04 21.05 -13.86
C LEU A 15 35.67 22.00 -12.81
N GLN A 16 37.00 22.04 -12.73
CA GLN A 16 37.76 22.99 -11.91
C GLN A 16 37.46 24.44 -12.31
N LYS A 17 37.47 24.75 -13.62
CA LYS A 17 37.23 26.11 -14.12
C LYS A 17 35.79 26.58 -13.92
N LEU A 18 34.85 25.65 -13.84
CA LEU A 18 33.43 25.94 -13.51
C LEU A 18 33.24 26.24 -12.01
N ARG A 19 34.05 25.61 -11.15
CA ARG A 19 34.13 25.91 -9.72
C ARG A 19 34.75 27.28 -9.44
N ASP A 20 35.76 27.66 -10.23
CA ASP A 20 36.49 28.92 -10.04
C ASP A 20 35.76 30.13 -10.66
N ALA A 21 34.88 29.92 -11.65
CA ALA A 21 34.17 30.99 -12.39
C ALA A 21 32.83 31.41 -11.77
N LEU A 22 32.33 30.67 -10.78
CA LEU A 22 31.15 31.08 -10.02
C LEU A 22 31.66 31.63 -8.69
N PRO A 23 31.67 32.97 -8.48
CA PRO A 23 31.71 33.50 -7.13
C PRO A 23 30.41 33.04 -6.47
N GLY A 24 30.46 31.86 -5.85
CA GLY A 24 29.42 31.43 -4.95
C GLY A 24 29.33 32.54 -3.91
N LYS A 25 28.27 33.37 -3.99
CA LYS A 25 27.76 33.99 -2.79
C LYS A 25 27.75 32.87 -1.75
N PRO A 26 28.44 32.99 -0.62
CA PRO A 26 28.41 31.95 0.39
C PRO A 26 26.93 31.68 0.68
N GLY A 27 26.40 30.58 0.14
CA GLY A 27 25.11 30.06 0.55
C GLY A 27 25.19 29.92 2.06
N PRO A 28 24.12 30.27 2.79
CA PRO A 28 24.18 30.69 4.18
C PRO A 28 25.19 29.84 4.95
N SER A 29 26.38 30.41 5.18
CA SER A 29 27.56 29.69 5.69
C SER A 29 27.44 29.37 7.18
N SER A 30 26.22 29.25 7.68
CA SER A 30 25.92 28.99 9.08
C SER A 30 24.49 28.50 9.31
N MET A 31 23.82 27.83 8.36
CA MET A 31 22.63 27.08 8.77
C MET A 31 23.08 26.01 9.77
N PRO A 32 22.68 26.08 11.06
CA PRO A 32 23.03 25.07 12.02
C PRO A 32 22.55 23.72 11.51
N TYR A 33 23.38 22.69 11.64
CA TYR A 33 23.05 21.38 11.11
C TYR A 33 21.73 20.82 11.68
N GLU A 34 21.38 21.19 12.91
CA GLU A 34 20.10 20.86 13.52
C GLU A 34 18.90 21.47 12.79
N ILE A 35 19.03 22.70 12.28
CA ILE A 35 17.98 23.35 11.49
C ILE A 35 17.82 22.61 10.15
N PHE A 36 18.94 22.24 9.51
CA PHE A 36 18.90 21.42 8.31
C PHE A 36 18.20 20.08 8.54
N LEU A 37 18.54 19.37 9.64
CA LEU A 37 17.90 18.10 9.99
C LEU A 37 16.39 18.27 10.19
N LYS A 38 15.94 19.31 10.91
CA LYS A 38 14.51 19.58 11.10
C LYS A 38 13.78 19.84 9.79
N ILE A 39 14.40 20.58 8.86
CA ILE A 39 13.84 20.80 7.52
C ILE A 39 13.77 19.47 6.77
N PHE A 40 14.83 18.66 6.83
CA PHE A 40 14.86 17.36 6.17
C PHE A 40 13.81 16.40 6.73
N ASP A 41 13.65 16.33 8.05
CA ASP A 41 12.63 15.51 8.71
C ASP A 41 11.21 15.95 8.32
N ALA A 42 10.96 17.25 8.22
CA ALA A 42 9.68 17.77 7.75
C ALA A 42 9.39 17.35 6.29
N LEU A 43 10.39 17.44 5.41
CA LEU A 43 10.25 16.98 4.02
C LEU A 43 10.05 15.46 3.91
N VAL A 44 10.66 14.68 4.81
CA VAL A 44 10.44 13.23 4.88
C VAL A 44 9.01 12.93 5.32
N ALA A 45 8.50 13.64 6.34
CA ALA A 45 7.13 13.48 6.80
C ALA A 45 6.10 13.86 5.71
N GLU A 46 6.34 14.96 4.98
CA GLU A 46 5.53 15.35 3.81
C GLU A 46 5.56 14.27 2.72
N ALA A 47 6.72 13.69 2.44
CA ALA A 47 6.85 12.58 1.48
C ALA A 47 6.09 11.31 1.93
N GLU A 48 6.05 11.01 3.22
CA GLU A 48 5.23 9.91 3.76
C GLU A 48 3.73 10.19 3.61
N GLU A 49 3.29 11.42 3.89
CA GLU A 49 1.89 11.84 3.74
C GLU A 49 1.43 11.81 2.27
N ASP A 50 2.30 12.23 1.35
CA ASP A 50 2.04 12.21 -0.09
C ASP A 50 2.12 10.81 -0.73
N SER A 51 2.59 9.81 0.02
CA SER A 51 2.79 8.46 -0.51
C SER A 51 1.48 7.67 -0.60
N GLU A 52 1.13 7.25 -1.81
CA GLU A 52 0.04 6.29 -2.01
C GLU A 52 0.38 4.93 -1.33
N PRO A 53 -0.56 4.30 -0.61
CA PRO A 53 -0.37 2.97 -0.03
C PRO A 53 -0.08 1.90 -1.08
N ILE A 54 0.90 1.03 -0.83
CA ILE A 54 1.19 -0.13 -1.67
C ILE A 54 0.89 -1.42 -0.88
N LEU A 55 0.24 -2.37 -1.57
CA LEU A 55 0.03 -3.73 -1.05
C LEU A 55 1.16 -4.64 -1.54
N HIS A 56 2.09 -4.94 -0.65
CA HIS A 56 3.20 -5.85 -0.94
C HIS A 56 2.81 -7.30 -0.69
N TRP A 57 2.92 -8.12 -1.70
CA TRP A 57 2.75 -9.57 -1.62
C TRP A 57 4.09 -10.22 -1.36
N THR A 58 4.13 -11.13 -0.40
CA THR A 58 5.34 -11.90 -0.16
C THR A 58 5.40 -13.11 -1.08
N THR A 59 6.54 -13.34 -1.72
CA THR A 59 6.82 -14.54 -2.52
C THR A 59 8.19 -15.13 -2.15
N ILE A 60 8.45 -16.37 -2.57
CA ILE A 60 9.78 -16.97 -2.48
C ILE A 60 10.50 -16.71 -3.80
N ASN A 61 11.78 -16.34 -3.73
CA ASN A 61 12.64 -16.33 -4.90
C ASN A 61 12.79 -17.77 -5.44
N PRO A 62 12.36 -18.07 -6.69
CA PRO A 62 12.48 -19.41 -7.24
C PRO A 62 13.94 -19.87 -7.38
N ASP A 63 14.87 -18.93 -7.56
CA ASP A 63 16.29 -19.21 -7.78
C ASP A 63 17.06 -19.38 -6.45
N THR A 64 16.56 -18.79 -5.36
CA THR A 64 17.14 -18.86 -4.02
C THR A 64 16.09 -19.28 -2.98
N PRO A 65 15.87 -20.60 -2.82
CA PRO A 65 14.95 -21.13 -1.81
C PRO A 65 15.28 -20.59 -0.41
N GLY A 66 14.27 -20.00 0.24
CA GLY A 66 14.42 -19.37 1.57
C GLY A 66 14.63 -17.86 1.54
N HIS A 67 14.80 -17.24 0.36
CA HIS A 67 14.82 -15.80 0.20
C HIS A 67 13.40 -15.27 -0.06
N LEU A 68 12.95 -14.36 0.81
CA LEU A 68 11.65 -13.70 0.70
C LEU A 68 11.78 -12.49 -0.23
N LEU A 69 10.96 -12.44 -1.27
CA LEU A 69 10.81 -11.26 -2.12
C LEU A 69 9.44 -10.62 -1.92
N LEU A 70 9.36 -9.33 -2.22
CA LEU A 70 8.11 -8.59 -2.27
C LEU A 70 7.71 -8.31 -3.73
N MET A 71 6.41 -8.18 -3.98
CA MET A 71 5.87 -7.68 -5.24
C MET A 71 4.64 -6.79 -4.97
N ASP A 72 4.40 -5.76 -5.77
CA ASP A 72 3.28 -4.81 -5.56
C ASP A 72 2.06 -5.08 -6.47
N GLN A 73 2.06 -6.23 -7.16
CA GLN A 73 1.04 -6.71 -8.09
C GLN A 73 0.70 -5.85 -9.30
N LYS A 74 1.37 -4.73 -9.50
CA LYS A 74 1.10 -3.90 -10.66
C LYS A 74 1.91 -4.38 -11.86
N ASP A 75 1.31 -4.19 -13.02
CA ASP A 75 1.96 -4.41 -14.30
C ASP A 75 2.72 -3.13 -14.67
N TYR A 76 4.04 -3.22 -14.71
CA TYR A 76 4.96 -2.13 -15.00
C TYR A 76 5.10 -1.83 -16.50
N ASP A 77 4.40 -2.57 -17.37
CA ASP A 77 4.22 -2.16 -18.77
C ASP A 77 3.25 -0.97 -18.89
N ARG A 78 2.54 -0.62 -17.80
CA ARG A 78 1.57 0.47 -17.77
C ARG A 78 2.15 1.68 -17.01
N PRO A 79 1.93 2.90 -17.51
CA PRO A 79 2.40 4.10 -16.84
C PRO A 79 1.73 4.30 -15.49
N GLY A 80 2.46 4.92 -14.56
CA GLY A 80 1.95 5.25 -13.23
C GLY A 80 2.04 4.09 -12.26
N ALA A 81 3.07 3.26 -12.42
CA ALA A 81 3.32 2.16 -11.50
C ALA A 81 3.64 2.72 -10.09
N PRO A 82 3.21 2.05 -9.01
CA PRO A 82 3.28 2.63 -7.67
C PRO A 82 4.71 2.96 -7.21
N GLN A 83 5.70 2.12 -7.52
CA GLN A 83 7.09 2.43 -7.17
C GLN A 83 7.67 3.57 -8.00
N GLU A 84 7.23 3.78 -9.25
CA GLU A 84 7.64 4.95 -10.03
C GLU A 84 7.15 6.24 -9.38
N LYS A 85 5.86 6.27 -9.02
CA LYS A 85 5.27 7.41 -8.30
C LYS A 85 5.97 7.66 -6.98
N ARG A 86 6.18 6.60 -6.18
CA ARG A 86 6.89 6.70 -4.91
C ARG A 86 8.31 7.22 -5.08
N PHE A 87 9.04 6.71 -6.07
CA PHE A 87 10.38 7.18 -6.36
C PHE A 87 10.39 8.65 -6.81
N ALA A 88 9.37 9.11 -7.54
CA ALA A 88 9.23 10.52 -7.90
C ALA A 88 9.07 11.43 -6.67
N VAL A 89 8.36 10.98 -5.64
CA VAL A 89 8.22 11.70 -4.35
C VAL A 89 9.57 11.79 -3.62
N ILE A 90 10.25 10.66 -3.42
CA ILE A 90 11.45 10.62 -2.56
C ILE A 90 12.78 10.89 -3.31
N GLY A 91 12.77 10.87 -4.63
CA GLY A 91 13.98 10.85 -5.46
C GLY A 91 14.87 12.07 -5.27
N ASN A 92 14.30 13.24 -4.98
CA ASN A 92 15.06 14.45 -4.68
C ASN A 92 15.72 14.37 -3.30
N LEU A 93 15.03 13.83 -2.30
CA LEU A 93 15.56 13.66 -0.93
C LEU A 93 16.77 12.72 -0.92
N LEU A 94 16.74 11.67 -1.74
CA LEU A 94 17.84 10.70 -1.87
C LEU A 94 19.12 11.27 -2.52
N LYS A 95 19.02 12.41 -3.20
CA LYS A 95 20.12 13.07 -3.92
C LYS A 95 20.86 14.13 -3.11
N ILE A 96 20.36 14.51 -1.93
CA ILE A 96 20.96 15.59 -1.11
C ILE A 96 22.38 15.23 -0.68
N ASP A 97 22.53 14.21 0.16
CA ASP A 97 23.82 13.68 0.61
C ASP A 97 23.70 12.26 1.20
N SER A 98 24.84 11.63 1.48
CA SER A 98 24.88 10.23 1.97
C SER A 98 24.34 10.00 3.38
N ARG A 99 24.35 11.01 4.25
CA ARG A 99 23.81 10.96 5.62
C ARG A 99 22.31 11.15 5.59
N SER A 100 21.82 12.13 4.85
CA SER A 100 20.38 12.34 4.60
C SER A 100 19.74 11.11 3.93
N ARG A 101 20.42 10.51 2.94
CA ARG A 101 20.00 9.25 2.33
C ARG A 101 19.90 8.09 3.33
N ARG A 102 20.91 7.93 4.20
CA ARG A 102 20.88 6.87 5.23
C ARG A 102 19.77 7.10 6.25
N HIS A 103 19.51 8.36 6.60
CA HIS A 103 18.44 8.73 7.52
C HIS A 103 17.07 8.31 6.96
N ILE A 104 16.70 8.77 5.76
CA ILE A 104 15.42 8.41 5.14
C ILE A 104 15.28 6.89 4.93
N GLN A 105 16.38 6.20 4.59
CA GLN A 105 16.41 4.74 4.43
C GLN A 105 16.16 3.96 5.73
N ALA A 106 16.53 4.54 6.86
CA ALA A 106 16.39 3.92 8.18
C ALA A 106 15.04 4.26 8.83
N THR A 107 14.49 5.46 8.57
CA THR A 107 13.33 5.98 9.31
C THR A 107 12.01 5.84 8.58
N ALA A 108 11.95 6.11 7.28
CA ALA A 108 10.69 6.29 6.54
C ALA A 108 10.56 5.40 5.31
N PHE A 109 11.58 5.35 4.44
CA PHE A 109 11.51 4.66 3.15
C PHE A 109 12.59 3.60 3.01
N ARG A 110 12.20 2.34 3.10
CA ARG A 110 13.13 1.21 3.16
C ARG A 110 13.36 0.62 1.76
N PRO A 111 14.59 0.71 1.20
CA PRO A 111 14.90 0.09 -0.08
C PRO A 111 14.98 -1.43 0.09
N VAL A 112 14.25 -2.17 -0.72
CA VAL A 112 14.20 -3.64 -0.68
C VAL A 112 14.23 -4.18 -2.10
N GLU A 113 14.88 -5.32 -2.30
CA GLU A 113 14.80 -6.07 -3.55
C GLU A 113 13.38 -6.62 -3.76
N MET A 114 12.76 -6.24 -4.86
CA MET A 114 11.38 -6.59 -5.20
C MET A 114 11.31 -7.20 -6.59
N MET A 115 10.33 -8.10 -6.76
CA MET A 115 9.95 -8.64 -8.04
C MET A 115 8.84 -7.79 -8.65
N PHE A 116 9.07 -7.32 -9.86
CA PHE A 116 8.15 -6.52 -10.66
C PHE A 116 7.67 -7.33 -11.85
N ARG A 117 6.40 -7.17 -12.23
CA ARG A 117 5.82 -7.83 -13.41
C ARG A 117 5.75 -6.86 -14.58
N VAL A 118 6.07 -7.36 -15.77
CA VAL A 118 5.91 -6.66 -17.05
C VAL A 118 5.09 -7.56 -17.96
N GLY A 119 3.88 -7.13 -18.31
CA GLY A 119 2.95 -7.95 -19.06
C GLY A 119 2.53 -9.23 -18.33
N MET A 120 2.29 -10.31 -19.09
CA MET A 120 1.71 -11.55 -18.55
C MET A 120 2.77 -12.45 -17.92
N ASP A 121 3.95 -12.57 -18.54
CA ASP A 121 4.92 -13.63 -18.22
C ASP A 121 6.31 -13.11 -17.82
N ASP A 122 6.62 -11.83 -18.06
CA ASP A 122 7.92 -11.29 -17.72
C ASP A 122 7.91 -10.73 -16.29
N ALA A 123 8.98 -11.05 -15.56
CA ALA A 123 9.27 -10.46 -14.28
C ALA A 123 10.74 -10.04 -14.22
N PHE A 124 11.02 -8.94 -13.54
CA PHE A 124 12.38 -8.51 -13.27
C PHE A 124 12.53 -8.18 -11.79
N VAL A 125 13.76 -8.20 -11.31
CA VAL A 125 14.09 -7.86 -9.94
C VAL A 125 14.78 -6.51 -9.92
N ALA A 126 14.31 -5.60 -9.07
CA ALA A 126 14.90 -4.29 -8.87
C ALA A 126 14.67 -3.80 -7.44
N VAL A 127 15.28 -2.67 -7.07
CA VAL A 127 15.06 -2.06 -5.77
C VAL A 127 13.74 -1.27 -5.78
N GLY A 128 12.80 -1.69 -4.96
CA GLY A 128 11.60 -0.92 -4.60
C GLY A 128 11.72 -0.28 -3.23
N TRP A 129 10.76 0.58 -2.89
CA TRP A 129 10.73 1.33 -1.65
C TRP A 129 9.47 1.00 -0.84
N ILE A 130 9.67 0.56 0.40
CA ILE A 130 8.59 0.35 1.36
C ILE A 130 8.45 1.60 2.20
N CYS A 131 7.22 2.05 2.42
CA CYS A 131 6.87 3.09 3.38
C CYS A 131 6.03 2.46 4.51
N PRO A 132 6.64 2.02 5.63
CA PRO A 132 5.96 1.22 6.66
C PRO A 132 4.75 1.89 7.30
N SER A 133 4.67 3.23 7.27
CA SER A 133 3.59 4.02 7.83
C SER A 133 2.28 3.93 7.04
N VAL A 134 2.35 3.64 5.74
CA VAL A 134 1.17 3.57 4.84
C VAL A 134 1.01 2.24 4.11
N ASP A 135 2.10 1.49 3.96
CA ASP A 135 2.08 0.22 3.22
C ASP A 135 1.44 -0.92 3.99
N ARG A 136 0.90 -1.86 3.22
CA ARG A 136 0.35 -3.12 3.75
C ARG A 136 1.07 -4.30 3.18
N PHE A 137 1.16 -5.35 3.97
CA PHE A 137 1.76 -6.61 3.55
C PHE A 137 0.69 -7.67 3.48
N MET A 138 0.60 -8.38 2.37
CA MET A 138 -0.15 -9.62 2.26
C MET A 138 0.84 -10.78 2.32
N PRO A 139 1.16 -11.26 3.53
CA PRO A 139 1.88 -12.51 3.63
C PRO A 139 1.01 -13.62 3.01
N TRP A 140 1.67 -14.61 2.41
CA TRP A 140 1.03 -15.88 1.97
C TRP A 140 0.13 -15.81 0.75
N THR A 141 0.54 -15.07 -0.27
CA THR A 141 -0.10 -15.12 -1.58
C THR A 141 0.50 -16.21 -2.45
N GLY A 142 -0.32 -17.11 -3.00
CA GLY A 142 0.11 -18.16 -3.94
C GLY A 142 -0.43 -19.55 -3.61
N GLU A 143 0.11 -20.56 -4.28
CA GLU A 143 -0.27 -21.96 -4.05
C GLU A 143 0.14 -22.41 -2.64
N LYS A 144 -0.77 -23.11 -1.94
CA LYS A 144 -0.60 -23.59 -0.55
C LYS A 144 0.75 -24.24 -0.24
N TRP A 145 1.34 -24.93 -1.21
CA TRP A 145 2.60 -25.67 -1.06
C TRP A 145 3.86 -24.80 -1.24
N LYS A 146 3.70 -23.63 -1.86
CA LYS A 146 4.76 -22.64 -2.11
C LYS A 146 4.79 -21.51 -1.08
N ILE A 147 3.79 -21.46 -0.20
CA ILE A 147 3.72 -20.47 0.86
C ILE A 147 4.69 -20.87 1.98
N PRO A 148 5.78 -20.11 2.22
CA PRO A 148 6.59 -20.33 3.40
C PRO A 148 5.74 -19.95 4.61
N THR A 149 5.68 -20.81 5.63
CA THR A 149 5.01 -20.42 6.87
C THR A 149 5.79 -19.26 7.47
N LEU A 150 5.10 -18.19 7.87
CA LEU A 150 5.74 -17.02 8.50
C LEU A 150 6.62 -17.46 9.67
N LYS A 151 6.16 -18.47 10.41
CA LYS A 151 6.94 -19.16 11.44
C LYS A 151 8.31 -19.65 10.96
N LYS A 152 8.38 -20.36 9.83
CA LYS A 152 9.66 -20.90 9.32
C LYS A 152 10.63 -19.79 8.95
N LEU A 153 10.10 -18.71 8.35
CA LEU A 153 10.86 -17.51 8.02
C LEU A 153 11.40 -16.87 9.31
N MET A 154 10.53 -16.65 10.30
CA MET A 154 10.93 -16.07 11.58
C MET A 154 11.91 -16.96 12.39
N LEU A 155 11.89 -18.28 12.20
CA LEU A 155 12.82 -19.20 12.86
C LEU A 155 14.22 -19.21 12.23
N ASN A 156 14.37 -18.83 10.96
CA ASN A 156 15.65 -18.77 10.26
C ASN A 156 15.80 -17.43 9.53
N PRO A 157 15.92 -16.32 10.29
CA PRO A 157 15.92 -14.99 9.70
C PRO A 157 17.21 -14.74 8.90
N THR A 158 17.07 -14.41 7.61
CA THR A 158 18.14 -13.76 6.84
C THR A 158 18.15 -12.25 7.13
N PRO A 159 19.27 -11.53 6.90
CA PRO A 159 19.30 -10.07 7.08
C PRO A 159 18.19 -9.33 6.33
N ASP A 160 17.96 -9.69 5.07
CA ASP A 160 16.89 -9.10 4.24
C ASP A 160 15.51 -9.38 4.82
N LEU A 161 15.29 -10.61 5.31
CA LEU A 161 14.03 -10.98 5.92
C LEU A 161 13.77 -10.19 7.21
N VAL A 162 14.78 -9.99 8.07
CA VAL A 162 14.65 -9.13 9.27
C VAL A 162 14.29 -7.70 8.86
N TYR A 163 14.90 -7.21 7.79
CA TYR A 163 14.66 -5.87 7.28
C TYR A 163 13.21 -5.70 6.78
N ILE A 164 12.69 -6.68 6.03
CA ILE A 164 11.30 -6.70 5.56
C ILE A 164 10.32 -6.89 6.73
N VAL A 165 10.54 -7.88 7.60
CA VAL A 165 9.67 -8.19 8.74
C VAL A 165 9.55 -7.02 9.70
N SER A 166 10.65 -6.30 9.95
CA SER A 166 10.61 -5.09 10.78
C SER A 166 9.90 -3.91 10.11
N ALA A 167 9.58 -4.00 8.82
CA ALA A 167 8.79 -3.02 8.08
C ALA A 167 7.29 -3.33 8.10
N MET A 168 6.91 -4.55 8.50
CA MET A 168 5.51 -4.99 8.53
C MET A 168 4.78 -4.39 9.73
N ARG A 169 4.20 -3.20 9.54
CA ARG A 169 3.33 -2.53 10.52
C ARG A 169 1.86 -2.81 10.29
N SER A 170 1.44 -2.95 9.03
CA SER A 170 0.08 -3.30 8.66
C SER A 170 0.08 -4.58 7.82
N ILE A 171 -0.75 -5.55 8.20
CA ILE A 171 -0.92 -6.79 7.45
C ILE A 171 -2.33 -6.89 6.89
N GLN A 172 -2.44 -7.24 5.63
CA GLN A 172 -3.71 -7.55 4.99
C GLN A 172 -3.86 -9.06 4.77
N VAL A 173 -5.02 -9.60 5.11
CA VAL A 173 -5.38 -11.01 4.91
C VAL A 173 -6.72 -11.12 4.18
N ASN A 174 -6.88 -12.15 3.34
CA ASN A 174 -8.17 -12.43 2.73
C ASN A 174 -9.08 -13.18 3.72
N VAL A 175 -10.35 -12.78 3.84
CA VAL A 175 -11.30 -13.49 4.71
C VAL A 175 -11.40 -14.98 4.34
N THR A 176 -11.35 -15.30 3.05
CA THR A 176 -11.35 -16.68 2.52
C THR A 176 -10.17 -17.51 3.02
N GLU A 177 -9.02 -16.87 3.20
CA GLU A 177 -7.81 -17.51 3.72
C GLU A 177 -7.91 -17.76 5.23
N LEU A 178 -8.59 -16.89 5.98
CA LEU A 178 -8.88 -17.10 7.40
C LEU A 178 -9.73 -18.35 7.68
N PHE A 179 -10.44 -18.89 6.68
CA PHE A 179 -11.18 -20.15 6.83
C PHE A 179 -10.29 -21.40 6.79
N ARG A 180 -9.00 -21.28 6.44
CA ARG A 180 -8.10 -22.44 6.34
C ARG A 180 -7.62 -22.86 7.73
N TYR A 181 -7.68 -24.15 8.06
CA TYR A 181 -7.31 -24.68 9.39
C TYR A 181 -5.89 -24.34 9.86
N THR A 182 -4.95 -24.14 8.93
CA THR A 182 -3.56 -23.76 9.25
C THR A 182 -3.45 -22.30 9.71
N TYR A 183 -4.40 -21.45 9.31
CA TYR A 183 -4.33 -20.01 9.50
C TYR A 183 -4.45 -19.57 10.95
N VAL A 184 -4.99 -20.38 11.86
CA VAL A 184 -4.99 -20.03 13.31
C VAL A 184 -3.56 -19.88 13.82
N LYS A 185 -2.67 -20.80 13.44
CA LYS A 185 -1.25 -20.74 13.84
C LYS A 185 -0.54 -19.60 13.13
N ASP A 186 -0.79 -19.44 11.83
CA ASP A 186 -0.18 -18.35 11.05
C ASP A 186 -0.63 -16.97 11.57
N PHE A 187 -1.88 -16.83 12.01
CA PHE A 187 -2.39 -15.62 12.66
C PHE A 187 -1.68 -15.36 13.98
N GLN A 188 -1.52 -16.37 14.82
CA GLN A 188 -0.72 -16.26 16.06
C GLN A 188 0.74 -15.93 15.77
N ASP A 189 1.30 -16.41 14.65
CA ASP A 189 2.66 -16.10 14.26
C ASP A 189 2.78 -14.64 13.74
N MET A 190 1.77 -14.08 13.08
CA MET A 190 1.75 -12.63 12.77
C MET A 190 1.77 -11.77 14.01
N LEU A 191 1.03 -12.17 15.04
CA LEU A 191 1.01 -11.45 16.31
C LEU A 191 2.35 -11.45 17.04
N LYS A 192 3.38 -12.16 16.54
CA LYS A 192 4.75 -12.09 17.07
C LYS A 192 5.61 -11.04 16.38
N LEU A 193 5.12 -10.42 15.30
CA LEU A 193 5.84 -9.37 14.60
C LEU A 193 5.96 -8.15 15.51
N ALA A 194 7.19 -7.68 15.72
CA ALA A 194 7.50 -6.67 16.73
C ALA A 194 6.82 -5.31 16.47
N ASN A 195 6.70 -4.92 15.20
CA ASN A 195 6.20 -3.60 14.80
C ASN A 195 4.77 -3.61 14.26
N LEU A 196 4.04 -4.73 14.43
CA LEU A 196 2.67 -4.85 13.94
C LEU A 196 1.73 -3.92 14.73
N ASP A 197 1.06 -3.02 14.02
CA ASP A 197 0.09 -2.05 14.55
C ASP A 197 -1.34 -2.44 14.18
N ASP A 198 -1.56 -3.04 13.01
CA ASP A 198 -2.88 -3.47 12.59
C ASP A 198 -2.90 -4.64 11.61
N ILE A 199 -4.05 -5.32 11.60
CA ILE A 199 -4.40 -6.36 10.66
C ILE A 199 -5.70 -5.96 9.96
N ALA A 200 -5.68 -5.93 8.64
CA ALA A 200 -6.80 -5.67 7.77
C ALA A 200 -7.32 -6.97 7.15
N ILE A 201 -8.59 -7.31 7.37
CA ILE A 201 -9.25 -8.43 6.71
C ILE A 201 -9.97 -7.91 5.47
N ARG A 202 -9.65 -8.42 4.27
CA ARG A 202 -10.48 -8.18 3.10
C ARG A 202 -11.82 -8.87 3.28
N GLY A 203 -12.88 -8.09 3.50
CA GLY A 203 -14.19 -8.54 3.97
C GLY A 203 -15.04 -9.33 2.96
N GLY A 204 -14.52 -9.58 1.76
CA GLY A 204 -15.25 -10.25 0.68
C GLY A 204 -16.13 -9.30 -0.14
N LEU A 205 -16.96 -9.86 -1.01
CA LEU A 205 -17.90 -9.09 -1.83
C LEU A 205 -18.92 -8.38 -0.93
N LYS A 206 -18.94 -7.05 -0.95
CA LYS A 206 -20.01 -6.27 -0.34
C LYS A 206 -21.26 -6.47 -1.18
N ILE A 207 -22.27 -7.14 -0.61
CA ILE A 207 -23.58 -7.21 -1.25
C ILE A 207 -24.29 -5.89 -0.98
N THR A 208 -24.86 -5.29 -2.04
CA THR A 208 -25.76 -4.14 -1.89
C THR A 208 -26.95 -4.59 -1.07
N ALA A 209 -26.98 -4.23 0.21
CA ALA A 209 -28.12 -4.50 1.07
C ALA A 209 -29.36 -3.75 0.54
N PRO A 210 -30.57 -4.30 0.72
CA PRO A 210 -31.80 -3.61 0.36
C PRO A 210 -31.89 -2.24 1.04
N ALA A 211 -32.66 -1.33 0.44
CA ALA A 211 -32.85 0.00 0.99
C ALA A 211 -33.50 -0.08 2.37
N VAL A 212 -32.76 0.35 3.40
CA VAL A 212 -33.25 0.43 4.78
C VAL A 212 -33.74 1.86 5.04
N LYS A 213 -34.89 2.01 5.72
CA LYS A 213 -35.44 3.33 6.06
C LYS A 213 -34.43 4.09 6.94
N PRO A 214 -34.35 5.43 6.87
CA PRO A 214 -33.40 6.21 7.66
C PRO A 214 -33.41 5.91 9.16
N GLN A 215 -34.60 5.69 9.73
CA GLN A 215 -34.82 5.35 11.14
C GLN A 215 -34.33 3.95 11.54
N ASP A 216 -34.16 3.06 10.56
CA ASP A 216 -33.71 1.68 10.76
C ASP A 216 -32.21 1.54 10.44
N ARG A 217 -31.53 2.64 10.13
CA ARG A 217 -30.08 2.66 9.90
C ARG A 217 -29.36 2.46 11.23
N HIS A 218 -28.31 1.66 11.21
CA HIS A 218 -27.46 1.49 12.38
C HIS A 218 -26.67 2.77 12.66
N ASN A 219 -26.42 3.01 13.95
CA ASN A 219 -25.50 4.06 14.39
C ASN A 219 -24.06 3.58 14.22
N HIS A 220 -23.27 4.31 13.43
CA HIS A 220 -21.89 3.95 13.07
C HIS A 220 -20.92 4.04 14.25
N THR A 221 -21.26 4.79 15.31
CA THR A 221 -20.43 4.90 16.52
C THR A 221 -20.55 3.69 17.44
N ASP A 222 -21.61 2.90 17.28
CA ASP A 222 -21.93 1.82 18.20
C ASP A 222 -21.17 0.53 17.85
N LEU A 223 -21.02 -0.34 18.85
CA LEU A 223 -20.52 -1.70 18.65
C LEU A 223 -21.67 -2.60 18.20
N LEU A 224 -21.70 -2.90 16.90
CA LEU A 224 -22.77 -3.64 16.25
C LEU A 224 -22.39 -5.11 16.09
N PRO A 225 -23.35 -6.06 16.09
CA PRO A 225 -23.08 -7.40 15.57
C PRO A 225 -22.67 -7.32 14.09
N ILE A 226 -21.88 -8.29 13.62
CA ILE A 226 -21.58 -8.39 12.18
C ILE A 226 -22.88 -8.66 11.42
N ASP A 227 -23.21 -7.75 10.49
CA ASP A 227 -24.40 -7.87 9.65
C ASP A 227 -24.15 -8.89 8.52
N PRO A 228 -24.80 -10.07 8.54
CA PRO A 228 -24.60 -11.10 7.53
C PRO A 228 -25.11 -10.72 6.13
N LEU A 229 -25.96 -9.70 6.01
CA LEU A 229 -26.43 -9.21 4.71
C LEU A 229 -25.39 -8.28 4.06
N LEU A 230 -24.67 -7.51 4.88
CA LEU A 230 -23.61 -6.61 4.39
C LEU A 230 -22.29 -7.35 4.16
N LEU A 231 -21.94 -8.28 5.06
CA LEU A 231 -20.65 -8.95 5.12
C LEU A 231 -20.83 -10.47 5.33
N PRO A 232 -21.41 -11.18 4.36
CA PRO A 232 -21.77 -12.59 4.51
C PRO A 232 -20.58 -13.49 4.82
N GLU A 233 -19.45 -13.29 4.13
CA GLU A 233 -18.22 -14.07 4.34
C GLU A 233 -17.65 -13.83 5.74
N LEU A 234 -17.58 -12.57 6.18
CA LEU A 234 -17.10 -12.24 7.52
C LEU A 234 -18.03 -12.80 8.61
N ALA A 235 -19.35 -12.72 8.42
CA ALA A 235 -20.32 -13.28 9.35
C ALA A 235 -20.19 -14.81 9.45
N GLN A 236 -19.98 -15.48 8.31
CA GLN A 236 -19.74 -16.92 8.27
C GLN A 236 -18.44 -17.29 9.00
N TRP A 237 -17.36 -16.53 8.77
CA TRP A 237 -16.10 -16.71 9.48
C TRP A 237 -16.26 -16.52 10.99
N ALA A 238 -16.94 -15.44 11.41
CA ALA A 238 -17.14 -15.12 12.81
C ALA A 238 -17.89 -16.22 13.56
N ARG A 239 -18.94 -16.79 12.93
CA ARG A 239 -19.71 -17.91 13.47
C ARG A 239 -18.88 -19.19 13.58
N LYS A 240 -18.09 -19.51 12.54
CA LYS A 240 -17.39 -20.79 12.46
C LYS A 240 -16.09 -20.83 13.27
N TYR A 241 -15.33 -19.73 13.24
CA TYR A 241 -13.97 -19.69 13.76
C TYR A 241 -13.70 -18.49 14.64
N GLY A 242 -14.25 -17.32 14.28
CA GLY A 242 -13.88 -16.04 14.87
C GLY A 242 -13.98 -16.02 16.39
N ASN A 243 -15.07 -16.50 16.98
CA ASN A 243 -15.21 -16.50 18.44
C ASN A 243 -14.13 -17.34 19.14
N SER A 244 -13.75 -18.49 18.59
CA SER A 244 -12.74 -19.35 19.23
C SER A 244 -11.31 -18.86 19.01
N LEU A 245 -11.04 -18.24 17.86
CA LEU A 245 -9.75 -17.64 17.51
C LEU A 245 -9.55 -16.33 18.28
N LEU A 246 -10.43 -15.35 18.10
CA LEU A 246 -10.29 -14.03 18.71
C LEU A 246 -10.34 -14.11 20.23
N LYS A 247 -11.17 -14.98 20.84
CA LYS A 247 -11.12 -15.18 22.30
C LYS A 247 -9.71 -15.50 22.82
N LYS A 248 -8.90 -16.24 22.06
CA LYS A 248 -7.55 -16.64 22.45
C LYS A 248 -6.53 -15.52 22.25
N VAL A 249 -6.63 -14.79 21.15
CA VAL A 249 -5.58 -13.84 20.72
C VAL A 249 -5.91 -12.38 21.05
N TRP A 250 -7.16 -12.06 21.32
CA TRP A 250 -7.60 -10.69 21.60
C TRP A 250 -6.93 -10.03 22.80
N PRO A 251 -6.66 -10.74 23.93
CA PRO A 251 -5.94 -10.13 25.05
C PRO A 251 -4.56 -9.60 24.64
N GLU A 252 -3.79 -10.40 23.89
CA GLU A 252 -2.47 -10.02 23.36
C GLU A 252 -2.57 -8.86 22.38
N MET A 253 -3.52 -8.90 21.44
CA MET A 253 -3.76 -7.80 20.51
C MET A 253 -4.08 -6.49 21.25
N LYS A 254 -4.96 -6.55 22.25
CA LYS A 254 -5.36 -5.38 23.03
C LYS A 254 -4.20 -4.82 23.85
N GLU A 255 -3.41 -5.69 24.49
CA GLU A 255 -2.22 -5.29 25.27
C GLU A 255 -1.19 -4.58 24.38
N ARG A 256 -0.97 -5.10 23.17
CA ARG A 256 -0.04 -4.52 22.20
C ARG A 256 -0.60 -3.34 21.40
N GLY A 257 -1.88 -3.01 21.56
CA GLY A 257 -2.55 -1.97 20.77
C GLY A 257 -2.79 -2.33 19.30
N ILE A 258 -2.75 -3.63 18.95
CA ILE A 258 -2.98 -4.11 17.59
C ILE A 258 -4.46 -4.01 17.24
N ARG A 259 -4.77 -3.29 16.16
CA ARG A 259 -6.14 -3.09 15.68
C ARG A 259 -6.51 -4.12 14.62
N LEU A 260 -7.81 -4.44 14.52
CA LEU A 260 -8.34 -5.37 13.53
C LEU A 260 -9.37 -4.66 12.66
N PHE A 261 -9.06 -4.47 11.40
CA PHE A 261 -9.91 -3.80 10.44
C PHE A 261 -10.54 -4.76 9.45
N VAL A 262 -11.58 -4.29 8.77
CA VAL A 262 -12.06 -4.90 7.54
C VAL A 262 -11.99 -3.87 6.42
N SER A 263 -11.40 -4.27 5.31
CA SER A 263 -11.15 -3.41 4.15
C SER A 263 -12.01 -3.81 2.95
N GLU A 264 -12.24 -2.85 2.07
CA GLU A 264 -12.91 -3.07 0.78
C GLU A 264 -12.05 -3.97 -0.12
N SER A 265 -12.67 -4.96 -0.77
CA SER A 265 -11.93 -6.01 -1.50
C SER A 265 -11.06 -5.48 -2.65
N ASP A 266 -11.45 -4.36 -3.27
CA ASP A 266 -10.79 -3.83 -4.48
C ASP A 266 -9.81 -2.69 -4.20
N LYS A 267 -9.69 -2.24 -2.94
CA LYS A 267 -8.85 -1.10 -2.55
C LYS A 267 -7.96 -1.44 -1.38
N VAL A 268 -6.70 -1.04 -1.48
CA VAL A 268 -5.67 -1.35 -0.48
C VAL A 268 -5.82 -0.47 0.75
N ASP A 269 -6.34 0.74 0.56
CA ASP A 269 -6.26 1.88 1.46
C ASP A 269 -7.58 2.20 2.17
N ILE A 270 -8.66 1.48 1.88
CA ILE A 270 -9.98 1.79 2.44
C ILE A 270 -10.41 0.72 3.44
N ASP A 271 -10.14 1.00 4.72
CA ASP A 271 -10.79 0.34 5.82
C ASP A 271 -12.19 0.92 6.03
N ILE A 272 -13.16 0.03 6.19
CA ILE A 272 -14.57 0.42 6.31
C ILE A 272 -15.09 0.26 7.74
N LEU A 273 -14.47 -0.62 8.53
CA LEU A 273 -14.86 -0.92 9.90
C LEU A 273 -13.70 -1.52 10.69
N GLU A 274 -13.84 -1.43 12.00
CA GLU A 274 -12.97 -2.04 13.00
C GLU A 274 -13.74 -3.14 13.75
N LEU A 275 -13.06 -4.26 14.02
CA LEU A 275 -13.61 -5.41 14.72
C LEU A 275 -13.17 -5.42 16.17
N PHE A 276 -14.08 -5.84 17.04
CA PHE A 276 -13.89 -5.95 18.47
C PHE A 276 -14.32 -7.32 18.97
N TYR A 277 -13.55 -7.94 19.84
CA TYR A 277 -14.04 -9.09 20.59
C TYR A 277 -14.68 -8.65 21.92
N THR A 278 -15.87 -9.14 22.19
CA THR A 278 -16.63 -8.92 23.43
C THR A 278 -17.08 -10.27 24.03
N PRO A 279 -17.52 -10.31 25.31
CA PRO A 279 -18.11 -11.53 25.87
C PRO A 279 -19.28 -12.09 25.05
N ASP A 280 -20.02 -11.23 24.36
CA ASP A 280 -21.15 -11.61 23.48
C ASP A 280 -20.70 -12.02 22.06
N GLY A 281 -19.40 -12.05 21.79
CA GLY A 281 -18.81 -12.38 20.49
C GLY A 281 -18.23 -11.17 19.77
N ILE A 282 -18.01 -11.32 18.46
CA ILE A 282 -17.37 -10.31 17.63
C ILE A 282 -18.36 -9.19 17.28
N ARG A 283 -17.94 -7.95 17.51
CA ARG A 283 -18.64 -6.71 17.16
C ARG A 283 -17.85 -5.95 16.10
N MET A 284 -18.54 -5.08 15.38
CA MET A 284 -17.97 -4.17 14.41
C MET A 284 -18.36 -2.73 14.73
N ARG A 285 -17.48 -1.79 14.39
CA ARG A 285 -17.73 -0.36 14.42
C ARG A 285 -17.30 0.24 13.09
N PHE A 286 -18.13 1.09 12.50
CA PHE A 286 -17.78 1.74 11.24
C PHE A 286 -16.77 2.86 11.47
N LEU A 287 -15.85 3.05 10.52
CA LEU A 287 -14.86 4.12 10.58
C LEU A 287 -15.41 5.46 10.07
N ASP A 288 -16.30 5.42 9.06
CA ASP A 288 -17.06 6.60 8.63
C ASP A 288 -18.21 6.83 9.61
N PRO A 289 -18.34 7.99 10.27
CA PRO A 289 -19.46 8.27 11.16
C PRO A 289 -20.80 8.42 10.40
N VAL A 290 -20.77 8.60 9.08
CA VAL A 290 -21.96 8.78 8.25
C VAL A 290 -22.43 7.46 7.66
N CYS A 291 -23.68 7.08 7.95
CA CYS A 291 -24.27 5.88 7.39
C CYS A 291 -24.52 5.97 5.88
N ARG A 292 -23.59 5.40 5.11
CA ARG A 292 -23.67 5.19 3.65
C ARG A 292 -23.81 3.71 3.27
N CYS A 293 -24.01 2.82 4.25
CA CYS A 293 -24.05 1.37 4.07
C CYS A 293 -25.21 0.91 3.19
N TYR A 294 -26.34 1.63 3.24
CA TYR A 294 -27.55 1.35 2.48
C TYR A 294 -27.76 2.45 1.44
N LYS A 295 -26.95 2.45 0.37
CA LYS A 295 -27.22 3.33 -0.76
C LYS A 295 -28.44 2.81 -1.52
N PHE A 296 -29.42 3.67 -1.74
CA PHE A 296 -30.51 3.44 -2.69
C PHE A 296 -29.91 3.27 -4.09
N HIS A 297 -29.78 2.04 -4.58
CA HIS A 297 -29.78 1.86 -6.02
C HIS A 297 -31.23 1.97 -6.47
N ILE A 298 -31.67 3.17 -6.83
CA ILE A 298 -32.79 3.26 -7.78
C ILE A 298 -32.17 2.82 -9.10
N PRO A 299 -32.61 1.70 -9.72
CA PRO A 299 -32.18 1.35 -11.06
C PRO A 299 -32.41 2.57 -11.97
N ASP A 300 -31.52 2.89 -12.91
CA ASP A 300 -31.73 4.03 -13.81
C ASP A 300 -33.06 3.94 -14.58
N SER A 301 -33.60 2.73 -14.73
CA SER A 301 -34.93 2.45 -15.27
C SER A 301 -36.11 2.93 -14.42
N MET A 302 -35.87 3.32 -13.16
CA MET A 302 -36.89 3.77 -12.21
C MET A 302 -36.73 5.25 -11.81
N LYS A 303 -35.83 6.00 -12.46
CA LYS A 303 -35.77 7.47 -12.30
C LYS A 303 -36.97 8.08 -13.04
N PRO A 304 -37.91 8.76 -12.36
CA PRO A 304 -38.99 9.48 -13.03
C PRO A 304 -38.39 10.70 -13.74
N GLY A 305 -38.19 10.62 -15.06
CA GLY A 305 -37.77 11.78 -15.87
C GLY A 305 -36.78 11.54 -17.01
N GLY A 306 -36.37 10.30 -17.32
CA GLY A 306 -35.46 10.01 -18.44
C GLY A 306 -36.14 10.01 -19.81
N VAL A 307 -36.82 11.09 -20.21
CA VAL A 307 -37.27 11.26 -21.60
C VAL A 307 -36.04 11.35 -22.50
N GLY A 308 -35.98 10.46 -23.48
CA GLY A 308 -34.83 10.29 -24.37
C GLY A 308 -34.37 11.58 -25.05
N ARG A 309 -33.06 11.73 -25.14
CA ARG A 309 -32.42 12.51 -26.21
C ARG A 309 -31.38 11.64 -26.90
N LEU A 310 -31.84 10.98 -27.96
CA LEU A 310 -30.98 10.55 -29.06
C LEU A 310 -30.22 11.79 -29.56
N LYS A 311 -28.92 11.89 -29.24
CA LYS A 311 -28.04 12.85 -29.89
C LYS A 311 -27.59 12.26 -31.22
N GLY A 312 -28.24 12.74 -32.28
CA GLY A 312 -27.80 12.56 -33.66
C GLY A 312 -26.40 13.12 -33.88
N LYS A 313 -25.62 12.36 -34.66
CA LYS A 313 -24.35 12.76 -35.24
C LYS A 313 -24.54 14.03 -36.09
N ALA A 314 -23.84 15.10 -35.77
CA ALA A 314 -23.61 16.21 -36.69
C ALA A 314 -22.10 16.36 -36.93
N ARG A 315 -21.68 15.84 -38.08
CA ARG A 315 -20.33 15.92 -38.64
C ARG A 315 -20.12 17.35 -39.14
N LYS A 316 -19.21 18.11 -38.54
CA LYS A 316 -18.73 19.38 -39.13
C LYS A 316 -17.85 19.05 -40.34
N LEU A 317 -18.34 19.40 -41.53
CA LEU A 317 -17.54 19.56 -42.73
C LEU A 317 -17.14 21.04 -42.82
N ALA A 318 -15.85 21.32 -42.71
CA ALA A 318 -15.26 22.59 -43.06
C ALA A 318 -14.70 22.50 -44.50
N LYS A 319 -15.34 23.21 -45.42
CA LYS A 319 -14.83 23.77 -46.68
C LYS A 319 -15.67 25.04 -46.85
N GLY A 320 -15.17 26.26 -47.00
CA GLY A 320 -13.93 26.72 -47.60
C GLY A 320 -14.32 27.71 -48.71
N GLY A 321 -14.10 29.00 -48.48
CA GLY A 321 -13.74 29.97 -49.52
C GLY A 321 -14.84 30.77 -50.24
N ARG A 322 -14.67 32.12 -50.14
CA ARG A 322 -14.87 33.16 -51.18
C ARG A 322 -16.31 33.46 -51.60
N ALA A 323 -16.74 34.71 -51.80
CA ALA A 323 -16.12 36.03 -51.78
C ALA A 323 -17.12 37.04 -51.19
#